data_AF-A0A3D1FYQ5-F1
#
_entry.id   AF-A0A3D1FYQ5-F1
#
_cell.length_a   1.000
_cell.length_b   1.000
_cell.length_c   1.000
_cell.angle_alpha   90.00
_cell.angle_beta   90.00
_cell.angle_gamma   90.00
#
_symmetry.space_group_name_H-M   'P 1'
#
loop_
_entity.id
_entity.type
_entity.pdbx_description
1 polymer ?
#
loop_
_entity_poly.entity_id
_entity_poly.type
_entity_poly.pdbx_seq_one_letter_code
_entity_poly.pdbx_strand_id
1 'polypeptide(L)'
;MNPLIDFPATPHQALAFDRIDPEHFLPALEHWIQVSKERQDAIVANSEAPTFENTVAALEFSSLELNKVSSCFFNLNSAETNDAIQEIARTFSPKLTAFSSETLLNEPLFLRIQTVYESEGKDLALEAQRLLKETYESFVRNGA
;
A
#
# COMPACT_ATOMS: atom_id res chain seq x y z
N MET A 1 -2.63 -8.30 -21.66
CA MET A 1 -1.50 -7.56 -21.04
C MET A 1 -2.12 -6.38 -20.32
N ASN A 2 -1.75 -6.12 -19.07
CA ASN A 2 -2.35 -5.02 -18.30
C ASN A 2 -1.21 -4.08 -17.88
N PRO A 3 -1.11 -2.85 -18.42
CA PRO A 3 0.01 -1.95 -18.16
C PRO A 3 0.07 -1.44 -16.71
N LEU A 4 -1.01 -1.61 -15.94
CA LEU A 4 -1.08 -1.34 -14.51
C LEU A 4 -0.64 -2.54 -13.64
N ILE A 5 -0.32 -3.68 -14.26
CA ILE A 5 0.30 -4.85 -13.63
C ILE A 5 1.74 -5.00 -14.12
N ASP A 6 1.94 -4.90 -15.43
CA ASP A 6 3.23 -5.17 -16.06
C ASP A 6 4.22 -3.99 -15.94
N PHE A 7 3.72 -2.77 -15.63
CA PHE A 7 4.49 -1.52 -15.55
C PHE A 7 5.62 -1.41 -16.58
N PRO A 8 5.28 -1.27 -17.88
CA PRO A 8 6.29 -1.23 -18.94
C PRO A 8 7.33 -0.14 -18.67
N ALA A 9 8.59 -0.43 -19.03
CA ALA A 9 9.68 0.50 -18.79
C ALA A 9 9.51 1.80 -19.59
N THR A 10 9.50 2.91 -18.88
CA THR A 10 9.41 4.28 -19.41
C THR A 10 10.48 5.15 -18.75
N PRO A 11 10.82 6.32 -19.34
CA PRO A 11 11.66 7.30 -18.68
C PRO A 11 11.11 7.65 -17.29
N HIS A 12 11.98 7.66 -16.29
CA HIS A 12 11.63 7.96 -14.90
C HIS A 12 10.59 7.02 -14.25
N GLN A 13 10.35 5.83 -14.84
CA GLN A 13 9.31 4.89 -14.38
C GLN A 13 7.91 5.51 -14.38
N ALA A 14 7.67 6.47 -15.29
CA ALA A 14 6.36 7.07 -15.50
C ALA A 14 5.33 6.01 -15.95
N LEU A 15 4.05 6.24 -15.65
CA LEU A 15 3.00 5.38 -16.17
C LEU A 15 2.83 5.61 -17.68
N ALA A 16 2.69 4.53 -18.44
CA ALA A 16 2.40 4.57 -19.87
C ALA A 16 0.92 4.91 -20.10
N PHE A 17 0.53 6.17 -19.83
CA PHE A 17 -0.85 6.66 -19.93
C PHE A 17 -1.47 6.42 -21.32
N ASP A 18 -0.66 6.41 -22.37
CA ASP A 18 -1.06 6.07 -23.74
C ASP A 18 -1.60 4.64 -23.91
N ARG A 19 -1.43 3.78 -22.90
CA ARG A 19 -1.83 2.37 -22.90
C ARG A 19 -2.85 2.05 -21.81
N ILE A 20 -3.19 3.01 -20.94
CA ILE A 20 -4.07 2.77 -19.80
C ILE A 20 -5.51 3.06 -20.19
N ASP A 21 -6.25 2.00 -20.48
CA ASP A 21 -7.73 2.05 -20.59
C ASP A 21 -8.44 1.82 -19.23
N PRO A 22 -9.69 2.34 -19.06
CA PRO A 22 -10.47 2.15 -17.84
C PRO A 22 -10.61 0.69 -17.38
N GLU A 23 -10.74 -0.25 -18.32
CA GLU A 23 -10.90 -1.69 -18.03
C GLU A 23 -9.70 -2.32 -17.29
N HIS A 24 -8.53 -1.66 -17.30
CA HIS A 24 -7.35 -2.15 -16.61
C HIS A 24 -7.40 -1.95 -15.09
N PHE A 25 -8.19 -1.00 -14.58
CA PHE A 25 -8.10 -0.56 -13.18
C PHE A 25 -8.60 -1.60 -12.18
N LEU A 26 -9.77 -2.21 -12.40
CA LEU A 26 -10.30 -3.20 -11.44
C LEU A 26 -9.43 -4.47 -11.38
N PRO A 27 -9.02 -5.08 -12.50
CA PRO A 27 -8.10 -6.22 -12.45
C PRO A 27 -6.76 -5.89 -11.79
N ALA A 28 -6.21 -4.70 -12.05
CA ALA A 28 -4.95 -4.28 -11.43
C ALA A 28 -5.10 -4.01 -9.93
N LEU A 29 -6.21 -3.39 -9.50
CA LEU A 29 -6.53 -3.18 -8.09
C LEU A 29 -6.58 -4.52 -7.34
N GLU A 30 -7.33 -5.49 -7.87
CA GLU A 30 -7.50 -6.80 -7.24
C GLU A 30 -6.19 -7.57 -7.17
N HIS A 31 -5.41 -7.56 -8.25
CA HIS A 31 -4.08 -8.16 -8.29
C HIS A 31 -3.16 -7.57 -7.22
N TRP A 32 -3.04 -6.24 -7.16
CA TRP A 32 -2.11 -5.61 -6.23
C TRP A 32 -2.58 -5.60 -4.78
N ILE A 33 -3.90 -5.62 -4.52
CA ILE A 33 -4.42 -5.92 -3.17
C ILE A 33 -3.94 -7.30 -2.73
N GLN A 34 -4.09 -8.32 -3.58
CA GLN A 34 -3.69 -9.69 -3.24
C GLN A 34 -2.18 -9.79 -2.96
N VAL A 35 -1.35 -9.21 -3.83
CA VAL A 35 0.10 -9.18 -3.62
C VAL A 35 0.48 -8.41 -2.35
N SER A 36 -0.21 -7.31 -2.04
CA SER A 36 0.04 -6.54 -0.82
C SER A 36 -0.30 -7.33 0.44
N LYS A 37 -1.42 -8.08 0.42
CA LYS A 37 -1.80 -9.00 1.51
C LYS A 37 -0.75 -10.08 1.73
N GLU A 38 -0.29 -10.73 0.67
CA GLU A 38 0.76 -11.76 0.75
C GLU A 38 2.07 -11.23 1.35
N ARG A 39 2.45 -10.00 1.00
CA ARG A 39 3.62 -9.33 1.58
C ARG A 39 3.41 -9.00 3.07
N GLN A 40 2.23 -8.53 3.45
CA GLN A 40 1.89 -8.28 4.86
C GLN A 40 1.84 -9.58 5.68
N ASP A 41 1.29 -10.65 5.12
CA ASP A 41 1.27 -11.97 5.74
C ASP A 41 2.70 -12.50 5.96
N ALA A 42 3.61 -12.27 5.01
CA ALA A 42 5.02 -12.62 5.15
C ALA A 42 5.73 -11.84 6.28
N ILE A 43 5.38 -10.57 6.48
CA ILE A 43 5.88 -9.77 7.62
C ILE A 43 5.41 -10.38 8.93
N VAL A 44 4.10 -10.70 9.02
CA VAL A 44 3.51 -11.32 10.21
C VAL A 44 4.13 -12.69 10.50
N ALA A 45 4.35 -13.50 9.46
CA ALA A 45 4.89 -14.86 9.57
C ALA A 45 6.42 -14.91 9.81
N ASN A 46 7.13 -13.79 9.75
CA ASN A 46 8.58 -13.77 9.97
C ASN A 46 8.90 -14.16 11.43
N SER A 47 9.64 -15.26 11.62
CA SER A 47 10.00 -15.81 12.93
C SER A 47 11.16 -15.08 13.61
N GLU A 48 11.88 -14.20 12.90
CA GLU A 48 12.90 -13.34 13.49
C GLU A 48 12.27 -12.29 14.39
N ALA A 49 13.04 -11.82 15.37
CA ALA A 49 12.64 -10.70 16.22
C ALA A 49 12.26 -9.48 15.36
N PRO A 50 11.17 -8.76 15.65
CA PRO A 50 10.79 -7.58 14.89
C PRO A 50 11.89 -6.52 14.92
N THR A 51 12.31 -6.07 13.74
CA THR A 51 13.22 -4.93 13.53
C THR A 51 12.56 -3.89 12.64
N PHE A 52 13.14 -2.69 12.57
CA PHE A 52 12.68 -1.67 11.62
C PHE A 52 12.61 -2.20 10.18
N GLU A 53 13.64 -2.91 9.71
CA GLU A 53 13.74 -3.42 8.34
C GLU A 53 12.71 -4.50 8.04
N ASN A 54 12.58 -5.50 8.92
CA ASN A 54 11.73 -6.66 8.67
C ASN A 54 10.24 -6.42 8.96
N THR A 55 9.90 -5.26 9.52
CA THR A 55 8.53 -4.89 9.91
C THR A 55 8.10 -3.57 9.28
N VAL A 56 8.68 -2.44 9.67
CA VAL A 56 8.21 -1.10 9.25
C VAL A 56 8.61 -0.78 7.82
N ALA A 57 9.88 -0.97 7.47
CA ALA A 57 10.34 -0.74 6.10
C ALA A 57 9.69 -1.75 5.14
N ALA A 58 9.59 -3.03 5.53
CA ALA A 58 8.87 -4.03 4.75
C ALA A 58 7.40 -3.65 4.51
N LEU A 59 6.71 -3.11 5.52
CA LEU A 59 5.32 -2.65 5.40
C LEU A 59 5.19 -1.44 4.46
N GLU A 60 6.10 -0.47 4.53
CA GLU A 60 6.12 0.69 3.63
C GLU A 60 6.16 0.27 2.15
N PHE A 61 6.92 -0.78 1.84
CA PHE A 61 7.01 -1.32 0.48
C PHE A 61 5.93 -2.37 0.15
N SER A 62 5.11 -2.83 1.10
CA SER A 62 4.16 -3.93 0.85
C SER A 62 3.16 -3.58 -0.24
N SER A 63 2.77 -2.30 -0.31
CA SER A 63 1.68 -1.80 -1.15
C SER A 63 2.16 -0.83 -2.23
N LEU A 64 3.44 -0.83 -2.59
CA LEU A 64 4.05 0.15 -3.50
C LEU A 64 3.33 0.25 -4.86
N GLU A 65 3.05 -0.89 -5.48
CA GLU A 65 2.39 -0.99 -6.77
C GLU A 65 0.91 -0.65 -6.69
N LEU A 66 0.24 -1.09 -5.61
CA LEU A 66 -1.14 -0.71 -5.32
C LEU A 66 -1.26 0.82 -5.22
N ASN A 67 -0.34 1.48 -4.51
CA ASN A 67 -0.30 2.92 -4.37
C ASN A 67 -0.12 3.64 -5.72
N LYS A 68 0.69 3.07 -6.64
CA LYS A 68 0.84 3.58 -8.00
C LYS A 68 -0.47 3.49 -8.80
N VAL A 69 -1.14 2.34 -8.75
CA VAL A 69 -2.44 2.13 -9.43
C VAL A 69 -3.51 3.07 -8.87
N SER A 70 -3.63 3.16 -7.55
CA SER A 70 -4.61 4.03 -6.88
C SER A 70 -4.35 5.51 -7.17
N SER A 71 -3.08 5.93 -7.16
CA SER A 71 -2.70 7.31 -7.48
C SER A 71 -3.03 7.67 -8.93
N CYS A 72 -2.77 6.77 -9.88
CA CYS A 72 -3.18 6.93 -11.28
C CYS A 72 -4.70 7.08 -11.41
N PHE A 73 -5.45 6.16 -10.78
CA PHE A 73 -6.90 6.16 -10.84
C PHE A 73 -7.50 7.45 -10.29
N PHE A 74 -7.10 7.88 -9.10
CA PHE A 74 -7.63 9.10 -8.48
C PHE A 74 -7.16 10.37 -9.18
N ASN A 75 -5.98 10.38 -9.80
CA ASN A 75 -5.57 11.48 -10.67
C ASN A 75 -6.51 11.63 -11.88
N LEU A 76 -6.77 10.56 -12.62
CA LEU A 76 -7.72 10.58 -13.75
C LEU A 76 -9.14 10.92 -13.28
N ASN A 77 -9.60 10.31 -12.19
CA ASN A 77 -10.93 10.61 -11.65
C ASN A 77 -11.09 12.08 -11.21
N SER A 78 -9.99 12.76 -10.89
CA SER A 78 -10.00 14.19 -10.53
C SER A 78 -9.83 15.12 -11.73
N ALA A 79 -8.98 14.78 -12.70
CA ALA A 79 -8.50 15.70 -13.73
C ALA A 79 -9.08 15.40 -15.14
N GLU A 80 -9.42 14.15 -15.42
CA GLU A 80 -9.87 13.67 -16.74
C GLU A 80 -10.93 12.56 -16.58
N THR A 81 -11.95 12.85 -15.76
CA THR A 81 -12.99 11.87 -15.45
C THR A 81 -13.98 11.68 -16.60
N ASN A 82 -14.63 10.53 -16.62
CA ASN A 82 -15.70 10.17 -17.56
C ASN A 82 -16.62 9.11 -16.92
N ASP A 83 -17.74 8.79 -17.58
CA ASP A 83 -18.74 7.86 -17.05
C ASP A 83 -18.14 6.48 -16.69
N ALA A 84 -17.18 5.98 -17.46
CA ALA A 84 -16.52 4.70 -17.18
C ALA A 84 -15.66 4.76 -15.92
N ILE A 85 -14.85 5.82 -15.75
CA ILE A 85 -14.04 6.04 -14.55
C ILE A 85 -14.92 6.25 -13.31
N GLN A 86 -16.03 6.99 -13.43
CA GLN A 86 -16.98 7.17 -12.33
C GLN A 86 -17.66 5.87 -11.93
N GLU A 87 -18.04 5.02 -12.89
CA GLU A 87 -18.64 3.71 -12.59
C GLU A 87 -17.63 2.80 -11.90
N ILE A 88 -16.38 2.78 -12.37
CA ILE A 88 -15.29 2.05 -11.70
C ILE A 88 -15.08 2.56 -10.27
N ALA A 89 -15.13 3.87 -10.03
CA ALA A 89 -14.87 4.48 -8.72
C ALA A 89 -15.81 3.95 -7.62
N ARG A 90 -17.05 3.58 -7.98
CA ARG A 90 -18.06 2.99 -7.07
C ARG A 90 -17.63 1.64 -6.51
N THR A 91 -16.81 0.90 -7.25
CA THR A 91 -16.28 -0.41 -6.84
C THR A 91 -14.84 -0.31 -6.35
N PHE A 92 -14.03 0.54 -7.00
CA PHE A 92 -12.62 0.74 -6.71
C PHE A 92 -12.42 1.28 -5.29
N SER A 93 -13.13 2.36 -4.93
CA SER A 93 -12.92 3.05 -3.66
C SER A 93 -13.28 2.16 -2.45
N PRO A 94 -14.44 1.49 -2.41
CA PRO A 94 -14.76 0.61 -1.28
C PRO A 94 -13.79 -0.57 -1.12
N LYS A 95 -13.31 -1.17 -2.21
CA LYS A 95 -12.31 -2.26 -2.15
C LYS A 95 -10.98 -1.77 -1.55
N LEU A 96 -10.52 -0.60 -1.98
CA LEU A 96 -9.30 0.00 -1.44
C LEU A 96 -9.44 0.39 0.03
N THR A 97 -10.60 0.97 0.42
CA THR A 97 -10.90 1.28 1.82
C THR A 97 -10.94 0.02 2.68
N ALA A 98 -11.59 -1.05 2.20
CA ALA A 98 -11.64 -2.32 2.92
C ALA A 98 -10.23 -2.89 3.15
N PHE A 99 -9.37 -2.90 2.12
CA PHE A 99 -7.97 -3.30 2.27
C PHE A 99 -7.22 -2.44 3.30
N SER A 100 -7.38 -1.11 3.25
CA SER A 100 -6.74 -0.22 4.22
C SER A 100 -7.21 -0.49 5.66
N SER A 101 -8.51 -0.74 5.86
CA SER A 101 -9.06 -1.09 7.18
C SER A 101 -8.54 -2.45 7.66
N GLU A 102 -8.48 -3.45 6.79
CA GLU A 102 -7.91 -4.77 7.11
C GLU A 102 -6.44 -4.66 7.56
N THR A 103 -5.61 -3.86 6.87
CA THR A 103 -4.23 -3.61 7.27
C THR A 103 -4.14 -2.93 8.64
N LEU A 104 -4.91 -1.85 8.85
CA LEU A 104 -4.84 -1.07 10.10
C LEU A 104 -5.39 -1.82 11.32
N LEU A 105 -6.28 -2.79 11.11
CA LEU A 105 -6.88 -3.63 12.17
C LEU A 105 -6.17 -4.99 12.30
N ASN A 106 -5.04 -5.21 11.61
CA ASN A 106 -4.26 -6.43 11.72
C ASN A 106 -3.44 -6.42 13.03
N GLU A 107 -4.01 -6.99 14.09
CA GLU A 107 -3.39 -7.07 15.42
C GLU A 107 -1.99 -7.71 15.41
N PRO A 108 -1.74 -8.87 14.77
CA PRO A 108 -0.40 -9.43 14.66
C PRO A 108 0.63 -8.48 14.03
N LEU A 109 0.24 -7.75 12.98
CA LEU A 109 1.11 -6.76 12.34
C LEU A 109 1.39 -5.59 13.29
N PHE A 110 0.37 -5.09 13.99
CA PHE A 110 0.52 -4.01 14.97
C PHE A 110 1.46 -4.39 16.11
N LEU A 111 1.35 -5.60 16.67
CA LEU A 111 2.23 -6.07 17.75
C LEU A 111 3.71 -6.08 17.32
N ARG A 112 4.01 -6.42 16.07
CA ARG A 112 5.37 -6.31 15.53
C ARG A 112 5.84 -4.86 15.48
N ILE A 113 5.00 -3.94 14.97
CA ILE A 113 5.32 -2.51 14.90
C ILE A 113 5.54 -1.92 16.28
N GLN A 114 4.67 -2.24 17.25
CA GLN A 114 4.79 -1.82 18.64
C GLN A 114 6.11 -2.29 19.24
N THR A 115 6.49 -3.55 19.01
CA THR A 115 7.77 -4.09 19.50
C THR A 115 8.95 -3.24 19.02
N VAL A 116 9.00 -2.91 17.73
CA VAL A 116 10.07 -2.05 17.15
C VAL A 116 10.01 -0.63 17.72
N TYR A 117 8.80 -0.08 17.89
CA TYR A 117 8.59 1.26 18.46
C TYR A 117 9.16 1.37 19.88
N GLU A 118 9.00 0.32 20.69
CA GLU A 118 9.44 0.28 22.09
C GLU A 118 10.93 -0.06 22.24
N SER A 119 11.52 -0.85 21.34
CA SER A 119 12.89 -1.38 21.48
C SER A 119 13.98 -0.57 20.76
N GLU A 120 13.76 -0.20 19.49
CA GLU A 120 14.80 0.31 18.59
C GLU A 120 14.65 1.80 18.27
N GLY A 121 13.49 2.40 18.59
CA GLY A 121 13.11 3.72 18.09
C GLY A 121 14.08 4.88 18.36
N LYS A 122 15.02 4.75 19.30
CA LYS A 122 16.01 5.81 19.62
C LYS A 122 17.34 5.66 18.89
N ASP A 123 17.64 4.47 18.38
CA ASP A 123 18.94 4.15 17.77
C ASP A 123 18.90 4.22 16.23
N LEU A 124 17.71 4.39 15.65
CA LEU A 124 17.49 4.57 14.22
C LEU A 124 17.91 5.97 13.72
N ALA A 125 18.18 6.10 12.43
CA ALA A 125 18.32 7.40 11.76
C ALA A 125 17.01 8.22 11.85
N LEU A 126 17.10 9.55 11.82
CA LEU A 126 15.96 10.45 12.06
C LEU A 126 14.76 10.17 11.13
N GLU A 127 15.01 9.87 9.87
CA GLU A 127 13.98 9.54 8.88
C GLU A 127 13.27 8.22 9.23
N ALA A 128 14.02 7.22 9.68
CA ALA A 128 13.49 5.94 10.12
C ALA A 128 12.70 6.07 11.42
N GLN A 129 13.17 6.88 12.38
CA GLN A 129 12.41 7.21 13.59
C GLN A 129 11.07 7.86 13.26
N ARG A 130 11.08 8.80 12.30
CA ARG A 130 9.86 9.47 11.86
C ARG A 130 8.89 8.47 11.21
N LEU A 131 9.37 7.63 10.30
CA LEU A 131 8.52 6.63 9.65
C LEU A 131 7.91 5.70 10.70
N LEU A 132 8.72 5.13 11.59
CA LEU A 132 8.28 4.26 12.68
C LEU A 132 7.19 4.92 13.54
N LYS A 133 7.39 6.20 13.91
CA LYS A 133 6.40 6.95 14.70
C LYS A 133 5.09 7.16 13.93
N GLU A 134 5.15 7.64 12.70
CA GLU A 134 3.95 7.89 11.88
C GLU A 134 3.18 6.59 11.60
N THR A 135 3.89 5.50 11.32
CA THR A 135 3.30 4.17 11.15
C THR A 135 2.60 3.72 12.44
N TYR A 136 3.28 3.74 13.59
CA TYR A 136 2.70 3.35 14.87
C TYR A 136 1.45 4.18 15.22
N GLU A 137 1.54 5.51 15.15
CA GLU A 137 0.40 6.37 15.48
C GLU A 137 -0.76 6.22 14.50
N SER A 138 -0.50 5.88 13.23
CA SER A 138 -1.55 5.59 12.25
C SER A 138 -2.39 4.39 12.69
N PHE A 139 -1.77 3.31 13.15
CA PHE A 139 -2.49 2.14 13.67
C PHE A 139 -3.30 2.50 14.93
N VAL A 140 -2.68 3.17 15.91
CA VAL A 140 -3.36 3.57 17.17
C VAL A 140 -4.57 4.46 16.90
N ARG A 141 -4.46 5.45 16.00
CA ARG A 141 -5.58 6.34 15.65
C ARG A 141 -6.74 5.63 14.95
N ASN A 142 -6.49 4.48 14.34
CA ASN A 142 -7.49 3.69 13.61
C ASN A 142 -8.03 2.49 14.40
N GLY A 143 -7.68 2.37 15.69
CA GLY A 143 -8.29 1.42 16.62
C GLY A 143 -7.56 0.08 16.77
N ALA A 144 -6.27 0.04 16.41
CA ALA A 144 -5.37 -1.06 16.81
C ALA A 144 -5.07 -1.05 18.31
#